data_AF-A0A822DBX7-F1
#
_entry.id   AF-A0A822DBX7-F1
#
_cell.length_a   1.000
_cell.length_b   1.000
_cell.length_c   1.000
_cell.angle_alpha   90.00
_cell.angle_beta   90.00
_cell.angle_gamma   90.00
#
_symmetry.space_group_name_H-M   'P 1'
#
loop_
_entity.id
_entity.type
_entity.pdbx_description
1 polymer ?
#
loop_
_entity_poly.entity_id
_entity_poly.type
_entity_poly.pdbx_seq_one_letter_code
_entity_poly.pdbx_strand_id
1 'polypeptide(L)'
;ISLYTYPYECTEQLSSRLLGIQSLWDVLQAFHCKDLPEVSVLKTKLESDLNTLKGRQYSNGGFGYWTNRNDCYADPYMSVHVAHCLAVLVNKK
;
A
#
# COMPACT_ATOMS: atom_id res chain seq x y z
N ILE A 1 -13.99 4.72 8.42
CA ILE A 1 -13.59 6.15 8.54
C ILE A 1 -12.32 6.35 9.37
N SER A 2 -12.04 5.56 10.42
CA SER A 2 -10.81 5.72 11.24
C SER A 2 -9.48 5.48 10.48
N LEU A 3 -9.46 4.68 9.41
CA LEU A 3 -8.26 4.45 8.59
C LEU A 3 -8.11 5.37 7.38
N TYR A 4 -9.17 6.11 7.03
CA TYR A 4 -9.14 7.01 5.87
C TYR A 4 -8.46 8.35 6.20
N THR A 5 -8.47 8.72 7.48
CA THR A 5 -7.98 10.02 7.99
C THR A 5 -6.90 9.84 9.04
N TYR A 6 -6.02 8.84 8.88
CA TYR A 6 -4.86 8.70 9.77
C TYR A 6 -3.67 9.45 9.14
N PRO A 7 -3.16 10.54 9.76
CA PRO A 7 -2.17 11.45 9.16
C PRO A 7 -0.76 10.84 9.09
N TYR A 8 -0.60 9.67 9.67
CA TYR A 8 0.61 8.87 9.64
C TYR A 8 0.44 7.87 8.50
N GLU A 9 1.02 8.17 7.34
CA GLU A 9 1.14 7.15 6.30
C GLU A 9 2.38 6.34 6.63
N CYS A 10 2.33 5.39 7.55
CA CYS A 10 3.45 4.45 7.72
C CYS A 10 3.56 3.57 6.46
N THR A 11 4.75 3.05 6.22
CA THR A 11 4.99 2.09 5.13
C THR A 11 4.06 0.88 5.26
N GLU A 12 3.70 0.50 6.49
CA GLU A 12 2.74 -0.57 6.80
C GLU A 12 1.32 -0.23 6.31
N GLN A 13 0.85 0.99 6.56
CA GLN A 13 -0.50 1.39 6.18
C GLN A 13 -0.66 1.53 4.68
N LEU A 14 0.37 2.04 3.99
CA LEU A 14 0.38 2.11 2.54
C LEU A 14 0.32 0.70 1.92
N SER A 15 1.18 -0.21 2.37
CA SER A 15 1.21 -1.59 1.88
C SER A 15 -0.07 -2.36 2.21
N SER A 16 -0.60 -2.24 3.43
CA SER A 16 -1.86 -2.90 3.82
C SER A 16 -3.07 -2.38 3.02
N ARG A 17 -3.11 -1.07 2.73
CA ARG A 17 -4.17 -0.47 1.90
C ARG A 17 -4.10 -0.97 0.46
N LEU A 18 -2.91 -0.96 -0.14
CA LEU A 18 -2.64 -1.49 -1.48
C LEU A 18 -3.07 -2.97 -1.57
N LEU A 19 -2.64 -3.78 -0.60
CA LEU A 19 -2.98 -5.21 -0.54
C LEU A 19 -4.49 -5.45 -0.39
N GLY A 20 -5.15 -4.71 0.50
CA GLY A 20 -6.58 -4.85 0.76
C GLY A 20 -7.43 -4.48 -0.46
N ILE A 21 -7.15 -3.34 -1.09
CA ILE A 21 -7.83 -2.92 -2.32
C ILE A 21 -7.57 -3.94 -3.41
N GLN A 22 -6.31 -4.32 -3.64
CA GLN A 22 -5.95 -5.25 -4.70
C GLN A 22 -6.63 -6.62 -4.52
N SER A 23 -6.78 -7.11 -3.30
CA SER A 23 -7.38 -8.42 -3.04
C SER A 23 -8.91 -8.41 -3.04
N LEU A 24 -9.54 -7.31 -2.64
CA LEU A 24 -10.98 -7.25 -2.41
C LEU A 24 -11.75 -6.51 -3.53
N TRP A 25 -11.07 -5.75 -4.39
CA TRP A 25 -11.74 -4.90 -5.38
C TRP A 25 -12.64 -5.69 -6.35
N ASP A 26 -12.20 -6.86 -6.80
CA ASP A 26 -12.98 -7.66 -7.77
C ASP A 26 -14.24 -8.24 -7.12
N VAL A 27 -14.13 -8.63 -5.84
CA VAL A 27 -15.25 -9.09 -5.03
C VAL A 27 -16.24 -7.95 -4.81
N LEU A 28 -15.75 -6.78 -4.39
CA LEU A 28 -16.60 -5.60 -4.16
C LEU A 28 -17.34 -5.17 -5.43
N GLN A 29 -16.67 -5.18 -6.58
CA GLN A 29 -17.30 -4.91 -7.88
C GLN A 29 -18.37 -5.95 -8.22
N ALA A 30 -18.11 -7.25 -7.99
CA ALA A 30 -19.06 -8.32 -8.27
C ALA A 30 -20.34 -8.23 -7.42
N PHE A 31 -20.26 -7.67 -6.21
CA PHE A 31 -21.42 -7.46 -5.33
C PHE A 31 -22.14 -6.12 -5.55
N HIS A 32 -21.72 -5.32 -6.54
CA HIS A 32 -22.32 -4.01 -6.84
C HIS A 32 -22.53 -3.13 -5.60
N CYS A 33 -21.53 -3.09 -4.71
CA CYS A 33 -21.62 -2.33 -3.47
C CYS A 33 -21.91 -0.84 -3.77
N LYS A 34 -22.96 -0.31 -3.14
CA LYS A 34 -23.56 1.00 -3.44
C LYS A 34 -22.64 2.21 -3.23
N ASP A 35 -21.58 2.04 -2.45
CA ASP A 35 -20.67 3.11 -2.01
C ASP A 35 -19.23 2.92 -2.51
N LEU A 36 -19.04 2.23 -3.64
CA LEU A 36 -17.71 2.08 -4.22
C LEU A 36 -17.28 3.38 -4.92
N PRO A 37 -16.08 3.91 -4.63
CA PRO A 37 -15.55 5.02 -5.38
C PRO A 37 -15.32 4.62 -6.84
N GLU A 38 -15.34 5.62 -7.73
CA GLU A 38 -15.01 5.46 -9.14
C GLU A 38 -13.66 4.75 -9.33
N VAL A 39 -13.60 3.78 -10.25
CA VAL A 39 -12.39 2.98 -10.54
C VAL A 39 -11.20 3.89 -10.85
N SER A 40 -11.46 4.99 -11.56
CA SER A 40 -10.47 6.00 -11.96
C SER A 40 -9.83 6.72 -10.76
N VAL A 41 -10.64 7.10 -9.77
CA VAL A 41 -10.19 7.76 -8.53
C VAL A 41 -9.32 6.79 -7.71
N LEU A 42 -9.74 5.52 -7.66
CA LEU A 42 -9.02 4.48 -6.96
C LEU A 42 -7.65 4.20 -7.56
N LYS A 43 -7.57 4.06 -8.89
CA LYS A 43 -6.28 3.86 -9.60
C LYS A 43 -5.30 5.00 -9.31
N THR A 44 -5.78 6.24 -9.40
CA THR A 44 -4.97 7.43 -9.08
C THR A 44 -4.43 7.37 -7.65
N LYS A 45 -5.25 6.96 -6.68
CA LYS A 45 -4.80 6.83 -5.27
C LYS A 45 -3.79 5.69 -5.10
N LEU A 46 -4.01 4.53 -5.72
CA LEU A 46 -3.09 3.39 -5.67
C LEU A 46 -1.72 3.75 -6.29
N GLU A 47 -1.71 4.46 -7.42
CA GLU A 47 -0.47 4.92 -8.05
C GLU A 47 0.29 5.90 -7.16
N SER A 48 -0.42 6.83 -6.51
CA SER A 48 0.17 7.77 -5.55
C SER A 48 0.77 7.05 -4.33
N ASP A 49 0.05 6.06 -3.79
CA ASP A 49 0.52 5.26 -2.65
C ASP A 49 1.75 4.41 -3.05
N LEU A 50 1.75 3.83 -4.26
CA LEU A 50 2.89 3.06 -4.78
C LEU A 50 4.12 3.95 -5.01
N ASN A 51 3.94 5.17 -5.53
CA ASN A 51 5.03 6.12 -5.70
C ASN A 51 5.62 6.55 -4.35
N THR A 52 4.76 6.77 -3.35
CA THR A 52 5.19 7.05 -1.98
C THR A 52 5.97 5.88 -1.38
N LEU A 53 5.52 4.65 -1.62
CA LEU A 53 6.19 3.43 -1.16
C LEU A 53 7.57 3.27 -1.80
N LYS A 54 7.69 3.48 -3.12
CA LYS A 54 8.98 3.45 -3.84
C LYS A 54 9.97 4.47 -3.26
N GLY A 55 9.51 5.68 -2.92
CA GLY A 55 10.34 6.71 -2.31
C GLY A 55 10.88 6.37 -0.91
N ARG A 56 10.36 5.31 -0.27
CA ARG A 56 10.79 4.85 1.06
C ARG A 56 11.72 3.65 1.03
N GLN A 57 11.97 3.08 -0.15
CA GLN A 57 12.91 1.99 -0.28
C GLN A 57 14.33 2.48 0.04
N TYR A 58 15.02 1.76 0.92
CA TYR A 58 16.39 2.10 1.29
C TYR A 58 17.36 1.62 0.20
N SER A 59 18.59 2.12 0.23
CA SER A 59 19.63 1.73 -0.74
C SER A 59 19.97 0.23 -0.71
N ASN A 60 19.74 -0.44 0.42
CA ASN A 60 19.88 -1.89 0.57
C ASN A 60 18.65 -2.68 0.09
N GLY A 61 17.63 -2.01 -0.46
CA GLY A 61 16.39 -2.60 -0.94
C GLY A 61 15.34 -2.87 0.14
N GLY A 62 15.67 -2.67 1.42
CA GLY A 62 14.77 -2.88 2.56
C GLY A 62 13.83 -1.70 2.81
N PHE A 63 12.90 -1.90 3.75
CA PHE A 63 11.90 -0.92 4.15
C PHE A 63 11.89 -0.74 5.67
N GLY A 64 11.71 0.51 6.11
CA GLY A 64 11.40 0.85 7.49
C GLY A 64 9.93 1.24 7.66
N TYR A 65 9.54 1.58 8.89
CA TYR A 65 8.20 2.12 9.19
C TYR A 65 7.98 3.48 8.51
N TRP A 66 9.05 4.23 8.35
CA TRP A 66 9.11 5.58 7.84
C TRP A 66 10.22 5.71 6.79
N THR A 67 10.69 6.94 6.56
CA THR A 67 11.81 7.22 5.66
C THR A 67 13.15 6.93 6.34
N ASN A 68 14.22 6.83 5.54
CA ASN A 68 15.60 6.70 6.03
C ASN A 68 16.09 7.88 6.89
N ARG A 69 15.31 8.97 6.98
CA ARG A 69 15.57 10.09 7.88
C ARG A 69 15.07 9.82 9.30
N ASN A 70 14.14 8.89 9.46
CA ASN A 70 13.47 8.60 10.72
C ASN A 70 13.92 7.26 11.30
N ASP A 71 14.10 6.23 10.46
CA ASP A 71 14.54 4.92 10.93
C ASP A 71 16.02 4.71 10.65
N CYS A 72 16.69 4.03 11.57
CA CYS A 72 18.13 3.80 11.52
C CYS A 72 18.50 2.54 10.70
N TYR A 73 17.54 1.65 10.47
CA TYR A 73 17.73 0.38 9.77
C TYR A 73 16.43 -0.08 9.11
N ALA A 74 16.55 -0.95 8.10
CA ALA A 74 15.40 -1.60 7.47
C ALA A 74 14.83 -2.67 8.42
N ASP A 75 13.54 -2.58 8.70
CA ASP A 75 12.87 -3.54 9.55
C ASP A 75 12.54 -4.82 8.74
N PRO A 76 12.89 -6.03 9.24
CA PRO A 76 12.64 -7.27 8.51
C PRO A 76 11.17 -7.54 8.23
N TYR A 77 10.28 -7.27 9.20
CA TYR A 77 8.85 -7.46 9.04
C TYR A 77 8.31 -6.50 7.98
N MET A 78 8.67 -5.22 8.06
CA MET A 78 8.24 -4.22 7.08
C MET A 78 8.72 -4.56 5.67
N SER A 79 9.95 -5.02 5.54
CA SER A 79 10.52 -5.44 4.26
C SER A 79 9.75 -6.63 3.66
N VAL A 80 9.42 -7.64 4.46
CA VAL A 80 8.64 -8.80 4.00
C VAL A 80 7.19 -8.40 3.68
N HIS A 81 6.57 -7.56 4.49
CA HIS A 81 5.19 -7.10 4.28
C HIS A 81 5.06 -6.30 2.97
N VAL A 82 6.00 -5.39 2.71
CA VAL A 82 6.06 -4.64 1.45
C VAL A 82 6.35 -5.57 0.28
N ALA A 83 7.30 -6.51 0.41
CA ALA A 83 7.58 -7.48 -0.64
C ALA A 83 6.36 -8.34 -0.98
N HIS A 84 5.59 -8.78 0.03
CA HIS A 84 4.35 -9.51 -0.16
C HIS A 84 3.31 -8.68 -0.90
N CYS A 85 3.11 -7.42 -0.49
CA CYS A 85 2.22 -6.50 -1.17
C CYS A 85 2.61 -6.32 -2.65
N LEU A 86 3.89 -6.09 -2.94
CA LEU A 86 4.38 -5.93 -4.31
C LEU A 86 4.20 -7.20 -5.14
N ALA A 87 4.43 -8.38 -4.55
CA ALA A 87 4.21 -9.65 -5.22
C ALA A 87 2.73 -9.84 -5.58
N VAL A 88 1.79 -9.50 -4.69
CA VAL A 88 0.35 -9.57 -4.99
C VAL A 88 -0.04 -8.57 -6.08
N LEU A 89 0.53 -7.36 -6.08
CA LEU A 89 0.27 -6.36 -7.11
C LEU A 89 0.73 -6.82 -8.50
N VAL A 90 1.94 -7.39 -8.61
CA VAL A 90 2.49 -7.87 -9.90
C VAL A 90 1.77 -9.10 -10.43
N ASN A 91 1.30 -9.99 -9.54
CA ASN A 91 0.66 -11.25 -9.96
C ASN A 91 -0.83 -11.11 -10.27
N LYS A 92 -1.47 -9.98 -9.96
CA LYS A 92 -2.87 -9.77 -10.31
C LYS A 92 -2.99 -9.44 -11.80
N LYS A 93 -3.57 -10.38 -12.56
CA LYS A 93 -3.93 -10.23 -13.97
C LYS A 93 -5.32 -9.62 -14.13
#